data_AF-A0A4S4BRJ1-F1
#
_entry.id   AF-A0A4S4BRJ1-F1
#
_cell.length_a   1.000
_cell.length_b   1.000
_cell.length_c   1.000
_cell.angle_alpha   90.00
_cell.angle_beta   90.00
_cell.angle_gamma   90.00
#
_symmetry.space_group_name_H-M   'P 1'
#
loop_
_entity.id
_entity.type
_entity.pdbx_description
1 polymer ?
#
loop_
_entity_poly.entity_id
_entity_poly.type
_entity_poly.pdbx_seq_one_letter_code
_entity_poly.pdbx_strand_id
1 'polypeptide(L)'
;MKKQLDEIHLSYFKLQRPKENRGNILVFFLIFLDLLGLLPLVSVPFSYPFFLAAIIPAVILHLWAIIYIIAPYRFEHSYYLFFGVYGIVNTYVFFLTTQKLLYANIRVEGSMSFIIGFLIFVGLIITMNIINVKALHSGTYAALQKKGNTMNISKAMSAAGIGYVLSQIILTFVFSEELKILIFTCLLAIISILTAYFSIFIHRYFYMNKHKDKLKQVYPEFGLPKKSRRMSA
;
A
#
# COMPACT_ATOMS: atom_id res chain seq x y z
N MET A 1 -37.84 1.52 -7.44
CA MET A 1 -37.38 0.16 -7.78
C MET A 1 -35.86 0.09 -7.60
N LYS A 2 -35.36 -0.44 -6.47
CA LYS A 2 -33.94 -0.77 -6.32
C LYS A 2 -33.68 -1.98 -7.23
N LYS A 3 -33.06 -1.79 -8.40
CA LYS A 3 -32.51 -2.94 -9.14
C LYS A 3 -31.55 -3.64 -8.18
N GLN A 4 -31.74 -4.94 -7.95
CA GLN A 4 -30.75 -5.78 -7.28
C GLN A 4 -29.43 -5.54 -8.00
N LEU A 5 -28.54 -4.78 -7.36
CA LEU A 5 -27.20 -4.61 -7.87
C LEU A 5 -26.50 -5.95 -7.64
N ASP A 6 -25.89 -6.48 -8.69
CA ASP A 6 -25.17 -7.75 -8.62
C ASP A 6 -24.19 -7.78 -7.43
N GLU A 7 -24.09 -8.88 -6.69
CA GLU A 7 -23.23 -9.01 -5.49
C GLU A 7 -21.78 -8.57 -5.80
N ILE A 8 -21.35 -8.77 -7.05
CA ILE A 8 -20.04 -8.35 -7.59
C ILE A 8 -19.86 -6.83 -7.49
N HIS A 9 -20.84 -6.04 -7.91
CA HIS A 9 -20.76 -4.57 -7.86
C HIS A 9 -20.70 -4.05 -6.42
N LEU A 10 -21.54 -4.59 -5.55
CA LEU A 10 -21.55 -4.25 -4.12
C LEU A 10 -20.22 -4.59 -3.45
N SER A 11 -19.62 -5.73 -3.78
CA SER A 11 -18.33 -6.14 -3.23
C SER A 11 -17.19 -5.17 -3.59
N TYR A 12 -17.24 -4.58 -4.79
CA TYR A 12 -16.22 -3.67 -5.30
C TYR A 12 -16.42 -2.22 -4.86
N PHE A 13 -17.65 -1.84 -4.51
CA PHE A 13 -18.02 -0.51 -4.01
C PHE A 13 -17.98 -0.42 -2.46
N LYS A 14 -17.26 -1.30 -1.77
CA LYS A 14 -16.84 -1.04 -0.37
C LYS A 14 -15.73 0.01 -0.37
N LEU A 15 -16.15 1.27 -0.38
CA LEU A 15 -15.31 2.44 -0.43
C LEU A 15 -14.93 2.88 1.00
N GLN A 16 -13.66 3.23 1.20
CA GLN A 16 -13.20 3.92 2.42
C GLN A 16 -13.81 5.32 2.50
N ARG A 17 -14.11 5.78 3.73
CA ARG A 17 -14.66 7.12 3.92
C ARG A 17 -13.60 8.19 3.67
N PRO A 18 -13.95 9.38 3.13
CA PRO A 18 -12.96 10.45 2.87
C PRO A 18 -12.14 10.90 4.09
N LYS A 19 -12.68 10.79 5.31
CA LYS A 19 -11.94 11.08 6.54
C LYS A 19 -10.85 10.04 6.82
N GLU A 20 -11.15 8.77 6.57
CA GLU A 20 -10.19 7.66 6.68
C GLU A 20 -9.09 7.83 5.64
N ASN A 21 -9.44 8.24 4.41
CA ASN A 21 -8.46 8.50 3.34
C ASN A 21 -7.39 9.52 3.78
N ARG A 22 -7.78 10.62 4.43
CA ARG A 22 -6.82 11.62 4.92
C ARG A 22 -5.87 11.05 5.98
N GLY A 23 -6.38 10.32 6.96
CA GLY A 23 -5.56 9.67 7.99
C GLY A 23 -4.63 8.61 7.40
N ASN A 24 -5.17 7.79 6.50
CA ASN A 24 -4.44 6.75 5.78
C ASN A 24 -3.24 7.33 5.02
N ILE A 25 -3.43 8.43 4.26
CA ILE A 25 -2.31 9.08 3.54
C ILE A 25 -1.18 9.43 4.49
N LEU A 26 -1.47 10.05 5.63
CA LEU A 26 -0.43 10.46 6.59
C LEU A 26 0.34 9.25 7.13
N VAL A 27 -0.37 8.21 7.58
CA VAL A 27 0.26 6.99 8.11
C VAL A 27 1.09 6.30 7.03
N PHE A 28 0.53 6.15 5.84
CA PHE A 28 1.19 5.46 4.74
C PHE A 28 2.43 6.20 4.25
N PHE A 29 2.38 7.52 4.13
CA PHE A 29 3.53 8.32 3.71
C PHE A 29 4.60 8.34 4.81
N LEU A 30 4.26 8.80 6.01
CA LEU A 30 5.25 8.99 7.08
C LEU A 30 5.89 7.67 7.54
N ILE A 31 5.10 6.60 7.65
CA ILE A 31 5.61 5.33 8.17
C ILE A 31 6.17 4.47 7.03
N PHE A 32 5.38 4.20 5.99
CA PHE A 32 5.80 3.21 5.00
C PHE A 32 6.76 3.81 3.97
N LEU A 33 6.43 4.96 3.38
CA LEU A 33 7.28 5.57 2.35
C LEU A 33 8.52 6.22 2.97
N ASP A 34 8.35 7.08 3.96
CA ASP A 34 9.44 7.92 4.48
C ASP A 34 10.31 7.15 5.48
N LEU A 35 9.72 6.63 6.56
CA LEU A 35 10.47 5.96 7.62
C LEU A 35 11.02 4.60 7.19
N LEU A 36 10.21 3.75 6.57
CA LEU A 36 10.65 2.40 6.18
C LEU A 36 11.32 2.37 4.80
N GLY A 37 10.90 3.26 3.88
CA GLY A 37 11.41 3.29 2.51
C GLY A 37 12.63 4.19 2.35
N LEU A 38 12.45 5.50 2.57
CA LEU A 38 13.48 6.51 2.28
C LEU A 38 14.56 6.62 3.35
N LEU A 39 14.23 6.49 4.63
CA LEU A 39 15.22 6.66 5.71
C LEU A 39 16.39 5.67 5.61
N PRO A 40 16.20 4.38 5.29
CA PRO A 40 17.35 3.47 5.15
C PRO A 40 18.20 3.73 3.89
N LEU A 41 17.70 4.53 2.93
CA LEU A 41 18.49 4.95 1.76
C LEU A 41 19.49 6.05 2.11
N VAL A 42 19.19 6.91 3.09
CA VAL A 42 20.11 7.92 3.61
C VAL A 42 21.07 7.38 4.68
N SER A 43 20.85 6.16 5.15
CA SER A 43 21.72 5.53 6.16
C SER A 43 23.10 5.17 5.61
N VAL A 44 24.09 5.06 6.50
CA VAL A 44 25.46 4.66 6.14
C VAL A 44 25.51 3.16 5.81
N PRO A 45 26.20 2.74 4.73
CA PRO A 45 26.89 3.58 3.74
C PRO A 45 25.89 4.22 2.79
N PHE A 46 26.04 5.52 2.56
CA PHE A 46 25.16 6.26 1.66
C PHE A 46 25.43 5.89 0.20
N SER A 47 24.38 5.71 -0.59
CA SER A 47 24.48 5.47 -2.03
C SER A 47 23.62 6.47 -2.80
N TYR A 48 24.30 7.43 -3.43
CA TYR A 48 23.64 8.50 -4.17
C TYR A 48 22.72 7.98 -5.31
N PRO A 49 23.12 6.98 -6.12
CA PRO A 49 22.27 6.47 -7.20
C PRO A 49 20.94 5.88 -6.68
N PHE A 50 20.99 5.05 -5.63
CA PHE A 50 19.78 4.45 -5.06
C PHE A 50 18.88 5.51 -4.41
N PHE A 51 19.47 6.48 -3.70
CA PHE A 51 18.72 7.57 -3.10
C PHE A 51 18.01 8.43 -4.17
N LEU A 52 18.72 8.83 -5.22
CA LEU A 52 18.16 9.67 -6.27
C LEU A 52 17.02 8.96 -7.02
N ALA A 53 17.19 7.66 -7.31
CA ALA A 53 16.17 6.86 -7.97
C ALA A 53 14.88 6.73 -7.14
N ALA A 54 14.98 6.73 -5.81
CA ALA A 54 13.83 6.63 -4.91
C ALA A 54 13.18 8.00 -4.60
N ILE A 55 13.98 9.04 -4.38
CA ILE A 55 13.47 10.32 -3.90
C ILE A 55 12.66 11.05 -4.97
N ILE A 56 13.03 10.95 -6.24
CA ILE A 56 12.33 11.59 -7.36
C ILE A 56 10.84 11.18 -7.41
N PRO A 57 10.50 9.88 -7.53
CA PRO A 57 9.09 9.47 -7.54
C PRO A 57 8.40 9.71 -6.20
N ALA A 58 9.12 9.65 -5.07
CA ALA A 58 8.55 9.94 -3.76
C ALA A 58 8.13 11.41 -3.61
N VAL A 59 8.93 12.36 -4.07
CA VAL A 59 8.60 13.80 -4.05
C VAL A 59 7.37 14.08 -4.92
N ILE A 60 7.31 13.50 -6.12
CA ILE A 60 6.14 13.62 -7.00
C ILE A 60 4.87 13.15 -6.28
N LEU A 61 4.95 12.02 -5.56
CA LEU A 61 3.82 11.52 -4.78
C LEU A 61 3.45 12.43 -3.62
N HIS A 62 4.41 13.01 -2.91
CA HIS A 62 4.14 13.97 -1.84
C HIS A 62 3.38 15.19 -2.36
N LEU A 63 3.82 15.74 -3.49
CA LEU A 63 3.13 16.87 -4.13
C LEU A 63 1.69 16.50 -4.53
N TRP A 64 1.49 15.28 -5.05
CA TRP A 64 0.15 14.80 -5.39
C TRP A 64 -0.72 14.56 -4.14
N ALA A 65 -0.12 14.07 -3.04
CA ALA A 65 -0.81 13.80 -1.78
C ALA A 65 -1.46 15.05 -1.16
N ILE A 66 -0.83 16.23 -1.33
CA ILE A 66 -1.33 17.52 -0.81
C ILE A 66 -2.78 17.79 -1.25
N ILE A 67 -3.13 17.44 -2.49
CA ILE A 67 -4.48 17.64 -3.05
C ILE A 67 -5.53 16.90 -2.20
N TYR A 68 -5.21 15.68 -1.76
CA TYR A 68 -6.11 14.82 -1.00
C TYR A 68 -6.14 15.16 0.49
N ILE A 69 -5.09 15.78 1.02
CA ILE A 69 -5.09 16.31 2.39
C ILE A 69 -5.98 17.55 2.49
N ILE A 70 -5.90 18.45 1.50
CA ILE A 70 -6.67 19.71 1.49
C ILE A 70 -8.15 19.45 1.16
N ALA A 71 -8.44 18.63 0.14
CA ALA A 71 -9.80 18.45 -0.37
C ALA A 71 -10.20 16.97 -0.57
N PRO A 72 -10.17 16.14 0.50
CA PRO A 72 -10.41 14.69 0.39
C PRO A 72 -11.78 14.32 -0.19
N TYR A 73 -12.81 15.14 0.06
CA TYR A 73 -14.18 14.90 -0.39
C TYR A 73 -14.39 15.20 -1.87
N ARG A 74 -13.68 16.21 -2.42
CA ARG A 74 -13.80 16.60 -3.83
C ARG A 74 -13.09 15.61 -4.73
N PHE A 75 -11.97 15.07 -4.26
CA PHE A 75 -11.09 14.19 -5.03
C PHE A 75 -11.25 12.71 -4.66
N GLU A 76 -12.36 12.33 -4.03
CA GLU A 76 -12.65 10.97 -3.55
C GLU A 76 -12.53 9.91 -4.65
N HIS A 77 -12.92 10.22 -5.88
CA HIS A 77 -12.75 9.29 -7.00
C HIS A 77 -11.29 9.12 -7.41
N SER A 78 -10.60 10.24 -7.67
CA SER A 78 -9.18 10.25 -8.06
C SER A 78 -8.24 9.72 -6.98
N TYR A 79 -8.68 9.70 -5.72
CA TYR A 79 -7.91 9.14 -4.60
C TYR A 79 -7.54 7.68 -4.83
N TYR A 80 -8.44 6.89 -5.44
CA TYR A 80 -8.17 5.49 -5.71
C TYR A 80 -7.07 5.28 -6.76
N LEU A 81 -7.01 6.15 -7.77
CA LEU A 81 -5.90 6.14 -8.72
C LEU A 81 -4.59 6.49 -8.02
N PHE A 82 -4.58 7.59 -7.27
CA PHE A 82 -3.42 8.03 -6.51
C PHE A 82 -2.92 6.94 -5.56
N PHE A 83 -3.81 6.32 -4.80
CA PHE A 83 -3.44 5.29 -3.82
C PHE A 83 -2.91 4.02 -4.50
N GLY A 84 -3.42 3.71 -5.70
CA GLY A 84 -2.88 2.67 -6.56
C GLY A 84 -1.45 2.96 -7.05
N VAL A 85 -1.21 4.17 -7.54
CA VAL A 85 0.14 4.61 -7.96
C VAL A 85 1.09 4.65 -6.77
N TYR A 86 0.64 5.14 -5.62
CA TYR A 86 1.37 5.07 -4.36
C TYR A 86 1.82 3.65 -4.03
N GLY A 87 0.94 2.66 -4.17
CA GLY A 87 1.30 1.25 -3.96
C GLY A 87 2.46 0.78 -4.84
N ILE A 88 2.44 1.12 -6.13
CA ILE A 88 3.52 0.76 -7.06
C ILE A 88 4.83 1.45 -6.67
N VAL A 89 4.80 2.77 -6.48
CA VAL A 89 6.00 3.56 -6.17
C VAL A 89 6.58 3.15 -4.83
N ASN A 90 5.76 2.90 -3.80
CA ASN A 90 6.29 2.52 -2.49
C ASN A 90 6.92 1.11 -2.53
N THR A 91 6.33 0.19 -3.28
CA THR A 91 6.94 -1.13 -3.53
C THR A 91 8.26 -0.99 -4.28
N TYR A 92 8.34 -0.08 -5.25
CA TYR A 92 9.58 0.25 -5.95
C TYR A 92 10.64 0.85 -5.02
N VAL A 93 10.26 1.77 -4.12
CA VAL A 93 11.16 2.32 -3.10
C VAL A 93 11.69 1.19 -2.20
N PHE A 94 10.85 0.29 -1.71
CA PHE A 94 11.32 -0.88 -0.93
C PHE A 94 12.24 -1.80 -1.71
N PHE A 95 12.00 -2.00 -3.00
CA PHE A 95 12.93 -2.70 -3.87
C PHE A 95 14.29 -1.99 -3.89
N LEU A 96 14.34 -0.68 -4.15
CA LEU A 96 15.59 0.10 -4.15
C LEU A 96 16.30 0.08 -2.80
N THR A 97 15.55 0.22 -1.71
CA THR A 97 16.08 0.15 -0.34
C THR A 97 16.69 -1.22 -0.08
N THR A 98 16.02 -2.30 -0.48
CA THR A 98 16.54 -3.67 -0.40
C THR A 98 17.83 -3.82 -1.20
N GLN A 99 17.86 -3.33 -2.45
CA GLN A 99 19.07 -3.38 -3.27
C GLN A 99 20.21 -2.60 -2.63
N LYS A 100 19.94 -1.39 -2.12
CA LYS A 100 20.94 -0.59 -1.40
C LYS A 100 21.51 -1.35 -0.21
N LEU A 101 20.69 -2.00 0.60
CA LEU A 101 21.15 -2.77 1.76
C LEU A 101 22.00 -3.98 1.34
N LEU A 102 21.60 -4.70 0.29
CA LEU A 102 22.35 -5.84 -0.24
C LEU A 102 23.72 -5.41 -0.79
N TYR A 103 23.76 -4.37 -1.61
CA TYR A 103 24.99 -3.92 -2.27
C TYR A 103 25.91 -3.13 -1.35
N ALA A 104 25.38 -2.20 -0.56
CA ALA A 104 26.20 -1.30 0.26
C ALA A 104 26.56 -1.94 1.62
N ASN A 105 25.62 -2.62 2.27
CA ASN A 105 25.84 -3.12 3.62
C ASN A 105 26.34 -4.57 3.63
N ILE A 106 25.71 -5.45 2.84
CA ILE A 106 26.06 -6.89 2.77
C ILE A 106 27.19 -7.15 1.75
N ARG A 107 27.52 -6.16 0.91
CA ARG A 107 28.59 -6.23 -0.11
C ARG A 107 28.38 -7.33 -1.14
N VAL A 108 27.13 -7.53 -1.56
CA VAL A 108 26.82 -8.40 -2.70
C VAL A 108 27.47 -7.84 -3.96
N GLU A 109 28.16 -8.70 -4.71
CA GLU A 109 28.84 -8.31 -5.95
C GLU A 109 28.02 -8.68 -7.21
N GLY A 110 28.28 -7.97 -8.31
CA GLY A 110 27.67 -8.23 -9.61
C GLY A 110 26.22 -7.75 -9.76
N SER A 111 25.67 -7.81 -10.98
CA SER A 111 24.33 -7.28 -11.30
C SER A 111 23.19 -8.26 -11.08
N MET A 112 23.48 -9.52 -10.78
CA MET A 112 22.48 -10.59 -10.76
C MET A 112 21.40 -10.37 -9.69
N SER A 113 21.79 -9.95 -8.48
CA SER A 113 20.86 -9.67 -7.38
C SER A 113 19.90 -8.53 -7.70
N PHE A 114 20.37 -7.51 -8.41
CA PHE A 114 19.53 -6.43 -8.92
C PHE A 114 18.53 -6.93 -9.96
N ILE A 115 18.97 -7.73 -10.94
CA ILE A 115 18.11 -8.28 -12.00
C ILE A 115 17.02 -9.17 -11.38
N ILE A 116 17.41 -10.10 -10.51
CA ILE A 116 16.46 -10.99 -9.81
C ILE A 116 15.47 -10.15 -8.98
N GLY A 117 15.97 -9.19 -8.20
CA GLY A 117 15.12 -8.31 -7.40
C GLY A 117 14.12 -7.51 -8.25
N PHE A 118 14.56 -7.02 -9.41
CA PHE A 118 13.70 -6.29 -10.34
C PHE A 118 12.61 -7.18 -10.92
N LEU A 119 12.96 -8.41 -11.33
CA LEU A 119 11.98 -9.38 -11.83
C LEU A 119 10.96 -9.77 -10.74
N ILE A 120 11.40 -9.93 -9.49
CA ILE A 120 10.50 -10.19 -8.35
C ILE A 120 9.58 -9.01 -8.12
N PHE A 121 10.10 -7.77 -8.14
CA PHE A 121 9.30 -6.55 -8.00
C PHE A 121 8.21 -6.47 -9.07
N VAL A 122 8.58 -6.62 -10.35
CA VAL A 122 7.63 -6.57 -11.47
C VAL A 122 6.62 -7.72 -11.37
N GLY A 123 7.10 -8.93 -11.09
CA GLY A 123 6.28 -10.12 -10.91
C GLY A 123 5.28 -9.97 -9.77
N LEU A 124 5.66 -9.35 -8.66
CA LEU A 124 4.80 -9.09 -7.51
C LEU A 124 3.65 -8.14 -7.88
N ILE A 125 3.95 -7.02 -8.56
CA ILE A 125 2.92 -6.07 -9.01
C ILE A 125 1.96 -6.72 -9.99
N ILE A 126 2.47 -7.45 -11.00
CA ILE A 126 1.65 -8.13 -12.00
C ILE A 126 0.76 -9.18 -11.34
N THR A 127 1.34 -10.05 -10.50
CA THR A 127 0.62 -11.14 -9.84
C THR A 127 -0.49 -10.62 -8.95
N MET A 128 -0.22 -9.57 -8.16
CA MET A 128 -1.25 -8.94 -7.30
C MET A 128 -2.43 -8.41 -8.12
N ASN A 129 -2.16 -7.76 -9.26
CA ASN A 129 -3.22 -7.24 -10.11
C ASN A 129 -4.01 -8.35 -10.81
N ILE A 130 -3.34 -9.41 -11.29
CA ILE A 130 -4.01 -10.58 -11.88
C ILE A 130 -4.90 -11.27 -10.85
N ILE A 131 -4.39 -11.53 -9.64
CA ILE A 131 -5.16 -12.18 -8.57
C ILE A 131 -6.40 -11.35 -8.24
N ASN A 132 -6.28 -10.03 -8.13
CA ASN A 132 -7.43 -9.17 -7.86
C ASN A 132 -8.49 -9.20 -8.96
N VAL A 133 -8.08 -9.16 -10.23
CA VAL A 133 -9.02 -9.26 -11.35
C VAL A 133 -9.72 -10.62 -11.33
N LYS A 134 -8.98 -11.71 -11.12
CA LYS A 134 -9.57 -13.06 -11.01
C LYS A 134 -10.52 -13.16 -9.81
N ALA A 135 -10.11 -12.68 -8.64
CA ALA A 135 -10.91 -12.70 -7.41
C ALA A 135 -12.21 -11.89 -7.52
N LEU A 136 -12.22 -10.85 -8.36
CA LEU A 136 -13.41 -10.08 -8.70
C LEU A 136 -14.42 -10.91 -9.48
N HIS A 137 -13.96 -11.64 -10.49
CA HIS A 137 -14.83 -12.42 -11.38
C HIS A 137 -15.22 -13.79 -10.80
N SER A 138 -14.48 -14.32 -9.83
CA SER A 138 -14.75 -15.62 -9.19
C SER A 138 -15.72 -15.55 -8.00
N GLY A 139 -16.23 -14.36 -7.63
CA GLY A 139 -17.10 -14.20 -6.46
C GLY A 139 -16.40 -14.39 -5.11
N THR A 140 -15.06 -14.53 -5.09
CA THR A 140 -14.26 -14.76 -3.86
C THR A 140 -14.45 -13.62 -2.85
N TYR A 141 -14.58 -12.37 -3.32
CA TYR A 141 -14.89 -11.24 -2.44
C TYR A 141 -16.27 -11.37 -1.77
N ALA A 142 -17.28 -11.89 -2.46
CA ALA A 142 -18.61 -12.12 -1.91
C ALA A 142 -18.58 -13.25 -0.86
N ALA A 143 -17.83 -14.33 -1.12
CA ALA A 143 -17.64 -15.44 -0.18
C ALA A 143 -16.91 -15.00 1.10
N LEU A 144 -15.82 -14.22 0.98
CA LEU A 144 -15.08 -13.67 2.12
C LEU A 144 -15.93 -12.71 2.97
N GLN A 145 -16.83 -11.95 2.32
CA GLN A 145 -17.74 -11.05 3.03
C GLN A 145 -18.81 -11.81 3.82
N LYS A 146 -19.34 -12.91 3.27
CA LYS A 146 -20.27 -13.80 3.98
C LYS A 146 -19.61 -14.50 5.17
N LYS A 147 -18.30 -14.75 5.11
CA LYS A 147 -17.54 -15.43 6.17
C LYS A 147 -17.22 -14.57 7.40
N GLY A 148 -17.68 -13.31 7.45
CA GLY A 148 -17.73 -12.47 8.67
C GLY A 148 -16.46 -12.53 9.54
N ASN A 149 -15.50 -11.66 9.29
CA ASN A 149 -14.22 -11.65 10.00
C ASN A 149 -14.42 -11.36 11.51
N THR A 150 -14.40 -12.40 12.35
CA THR A 150 -14.48 -12.33 13.82
C THR A 150 -13.11 -12.24 14.48
N MET A 151 -12.07 -11.81 13.75
CA MET A 151 -10.75 -11.65 14.35
C MET A 151 -10.77 -10.46 15.31
N ASN A 152 -10.68 -10.76 16.61
CA ASN A 152 -10.68 -9.76 17.67
C ASN A 152 -9.37 -8.96 17.62
N ILE A 153 -9.41 -7.81 16.93
CA ILE A 153 -8.27 -6.93 16.63
C ILE A 153 -7.49 -6.58 17.89
N SER A 154 -8.16 -6.42 19.03
CA SER A 154 -7.52 -6.12 20.32
C SER A 154 -6.51 -7.20 20.74
N LYS A 155 -6.87 -8.48 20.62
CA LYS A 155 -5.97 -9.60 20.97
C LYS A 155 -4.78 -9.71 20.01
N ALA A 156 -5.00 -9.45 18.72
CA ALA A 156 -3.95 -9.43 17.72
C ALA A 156 -2.94 -8.30 17.95
N MET A 157 -3.42 -7.11 18.34
CA MET A 157 -2.57 -5.97 18.66
C MET A 157 -1.73 -6.20 19.93
N SER A 158 -2.31 -6.80 20.97
CA SER A 158 -1.57 -7.13 22.19
C SER A 158 -0.48 -8.18 21.95
N ALA A 159 -0.76 -9.21 21.14
CA ALA A 159 0.22 -10.22 20.74
C ALA A 159 1.37 -9.61 19.91
N ALA A 160 1.06 -8.67 19.01
CA ALA A 160 2.06 -7.94 18.23
C ALA A 160 2.96 -7.07 19.13
N GLY A 161 2.42 -6.43 20.15
CA GLY A 161 3.19 -5.64 21.12
C GLY A 161 4.19 -6.47 21.92
N ILE A 162 3.77 -7.63 22.42
CA ILE A 162 4.65 -8.55 23.16
C ILE A 162 5.73 -9.13 22.22
N GLY A 163 5.34 -9.51 21.01
CA GLY A 163 6.29 -9.98 19.99
C GLY A 163 7.33 -8.93 19.62
N TYR A 164 6.95 -7.65 19.55
CA TYR A 164 7.87 -6.54 19.28
C TYR A 164 8.95 -6.41 20.36
N VAL A 165 8.55 -6.41 21.64
CA VAL A 165 9.50 -6.28 22.77
C VAL A 165 10.49 -7.46 22.78
N LEU A 166 10.00 -8.69 22.63
CA LEU A 166 10.85 -9.89 22.57
C LEU A 166 11.79 -9.85 21.36
N SER A 167 11.29 -9.45 20.19
CA SER A 167 12.08 -9.32 18.97
C SER A 167 13.21 -8.29 19.15
N GLN A 168 12.95 -7.13 19.75
CA GLN A 168 13.96 -6.11 19.99
C GLN A 168 15.06 -6.55 20.96
N ILE A 169 14.71 -7.31 22.00
CA ILE A 169 15.69 -7.87 22.94
C ILE A 169 16.61 -8.85 22.20
N ILE A 170 16.04 -9.78 21.40
CA ILE A 170 16.82 -10.76 20.64
C ILE A 170 17.71 -10.05 19.61
N LEU A 171 17.16 -9.10 18.84
CA LEU A 171 17.91 -8.33 17.85
C LEU A 171 19.07 -7.55 18.48
N THR A 172 18.88 -6.96 19.67
CA THR A 172 19.90 -6.13 20.30
C THR A 172 21.10 -6.94 20.80
N PHE A 173 20.88 -8.11 21.41
CA PHE A 173 21.92 -8.85 22.13
C PHE A 173 22.49 -10.05 21.37
N VAL A 174 21.78 -10.62 20.40
CA VAL A 174 22.11 -11.94 19.84
C VAL A 174 22.71 -11.86 18.43
N PHE A 175 22.36 -10.83 17.65
CA PHE A 175 22.63 -10.82 16.21
C PHE A 175 23.73 -9.83 15.80
N SER A 176 24.57 -10.26 14.85
CA SER A 176 25.55 -9.38 14.19
C SER A 176 24.84 -8.30 13.36
N GLU A 177 25.51 -7.17 13.11
CA GLU A 177 24.96 -6.06 12.31
C GLU A 177 24.50 -6.52 10.91
N GLU A 178 25.25 -7.40 10.27
CA GLU A 178 24.90 -8.00 8.98
C GLU A 178 23.60 -8.81 9.05
N LEU A 179 23.41 -9.60 10.12
CA LEU A 179 22.19 -10.37 10.31
C LEU A 179 20.99 -9.45 10.63
N LYS A 180 21.19 -8.36 11.38
CA LYS A 180 20.15 -7.35 11.61
C LYS A 180 19.68 -6.73 10.29
N ILE A 181 20.61 -6.39 9.41
CA ILE A 181 20.31 -5.85 8.07
C ILE A 181 19.58 -6.88 7.21
N LEU A 182 19.99 -8.15 7.26
CA LEU A 182 19.31 -9.24 6.55
C LEU A 182 17.86 -9.39 7.04
N ILE A 183 17.64 -9.43 8.36
CA ILE A 183 16.29 -9.51 8.95
C ILE A 183 15.44 -8.31 8.52
N PHE A 184 16.00 -7.10 8.58
CA PHE A 184 15.32 -5.89 8.14
C PHE A 184 14.95 -5.95 6.65
N THR A 185 15.84 -6.48 5.81
CA THR A 185 15.58 -6.69 4.38
C THR A 185 14.44 -7.68 4.14
N CYS A 186 14.39 -8.78 4.90
CA CYS A 186 13.28 -9.73 4.85
C CYS A 186 11.95 -9.07 5.28
N LEU A 187 11.97 -8.24 6.32
CA LEU A 187 10.79 -7.49 6.75
C LEU A 187 10.31 -6.52 5.66
N LEU A 188 11.23 -5.79 5.01
CA LEU A 188 10.89 -4.94 3.87
C LEU A 188 10.26 -5.73 2.72
N ALA A 189 10.77 -6.92 2.42
CA ALA A 189 10.19 -7.80 1.41
C ALA A 189 8.76 -8.23 1.77
N ILE A 190 8.49 -8.59 3.03
CA ILE A 190 7.13 -8.93 3.49
C ILE A 190 6.20 -7.70 3.39
N ILE A 191 6.67 -6.53 3.83
CA ILE A 191 5.88 -5.30 3.79
C ILE A 191 5.64 -4.85 2.33
N SER A 192 6.55 -5.17 1.40
CA SER A 192 6.35 -4.88 -0.02
C SER A 192 5.16 -5.64 -0.64
N ILE A 193 4.78 -6.79 -0.08
CA ILE A 193 3.56 -7.51 -0.48
C ILE A 193 2.32 -6.67 -0.16
N LEU A 194 2.31 -6.02 1.01
CA LEU A 194 1.23 -5.13 1.43
C LEU A 194 1.15 -3.89 0.54
N THR A 195 2.26 -3.24 0.22
CA THR A 195 2.25 -2.06 -0.66
C THR A 195 1.91 -2.42 -2.10
N ALA A 196 2.35 -3.60 -2.57
CA ALA A 196 1.98 -4.12 -3.88
C ALA A 196 0.48 -4.41 -3.96
N TYR A 197 -0.14 -4.89 -2.88
CA TYR A 197 -1.60 -5.02 -2.81
C TYR A 197 -2.31 -3.68 -3.05
N PHE A 198 -1.77 -2.55 -2.62
CA PHE A 198 -2.40 -1.25 -2.90
C PHE A 198 -2.46 -0.91 -4.40
N SER A 199 -1.60 -1.47 -5.25
CA SER A 199 -1.66 -1.23 -6.71
C SER A 199 -3.01 -1.64 -7.34
N ILE A 200 -3.73 -2.57 -6.71
CA ILE A 200 -5.08 -3.00 -7.10
C ILE A 200 -6.06 -1.83 -7.22
N PHE A 201 -5.86 -0.75 -6.46
CA PHE A 201 -6.73 0.41 -6.50
C PHE A 201 -6.72 1.13 -7.85
N ILE A 202 -5.71 0.90 -8.71
CA ILE A 202 -5.71 1.36 -10.11
C ILE A 202 -6.84 0.68 -10.87
N HIS A 203 -6.94 -0.65 -10.81
CA HIS A 203 -8.02 -1.37 -11.46
C HIS A 203 -9.39 -0.95 -10.89
N ARG A 204 -9.45 -0.76 -9.56
CA ARG A 204 -10.67 -0.25 -8.90
C ARG A 204 -11.10 1.10 -9.44
N TYR A 205 -10.16 2.02 -9.64
CA TYR A 205 -10.42 3.34 -10.21
C TYR A 205 -11.05 3.23 -11.61
N PHE A 206 -10.43 2.48 -12.52
CA PHE A 206 -10.95 2.31 -13.87
C PHE A 206 -12.31 1.62 -13.89
N TYR A 207 -12.51 0.62 -13.04
CA TYR A 207 -13.79 -0.07 -12.92
C TYR A 207 -14.92 0.87 -12.46
N MET A 208 -14.66 1.71 -11.46
CA MET A 208 -15.63 2.72 -11.00
C MET A 208 -15.91 3.76 -12.09
N ASN A 209 -14.88 4.18 -12.83
CA ASN A 209 -15.04 5.14 -13.91
C ASN A 209 -15.93 4.59 -15.05
N LYS A 210 -15.83 3.29 -15.35
CA LYS A 210 -16.67 2.59 -16.33
C LYS A 210 -18.13 2.40 -15.85
N HIS A 211 -18.36 2.33 -14.54
CA HIS A 211 -19.68 2.01 -13.96
C HIS A 211 -20.21 3.13 -13.04
N LYS A 212 -20.02 4.39 -13.41
CA LYS A 212 -20.40 5.56 -12.59
C LYS A 212 -21.88 5.59 -12.22
N ASP A 213 -22.78 5.20 -13.13
CA ASP A 213 -24.22 5.25 -12.89
C ASP A 213 -24.63 4.26 -11.79
N LYS A 214 -24.08 3.05 -11.83
CA LYS A 214 -24.26 2.02 -10.79
C LYS A 214 -23.65 2.48 -9.46
N LEU A 215 -22.50 3.15 -9.50
CA LEU A 215 -21.87 3.69 -8.30
C LEU A 215 -22.73 4.77 -7.63
N LYS A 216 -23.29 5.71 -8.41
CA LYS A 216 -24.18 6.76 -7.90
C LYS A 216 -25.52 6.24 -7.36
N GLN A 217 -25.98 5.08 -7.84
CA GLN A 217 -27.17 4.42 -7.26
C GLN A 217 -26.92 3.92 -5.83
N VAL A 218 -25.68 3.54 -5.49
CA VAL A 218 -25.30 3.07 -4.15
C VAL A 218 -24.80 4.23 -3.27
N TYR A 219 -23.98 5.12 -3.85
CA TYR A 219 -23.41 6.29 -3.19
C TYR A 219 -23.70 7.56 -4.00
N PRO A 220 -24.90 8.15 -3.86
CA PRO A 220 -25.29 9.37 -4.59
C PRO A 220 -24.37 10.56 -4.35
N GLU A 221 -23.71 10.58 -3.19
CA GLU A 221 -22.86 11.68 -2.72
C GLU A 221 -21.38 11.51 -3.08
N PHE A 222 -21.03 10.42 -3.75
CA PHE A 222 -19.65 10.10 -4.07
C PHE A 222 -19.02 11.19 -4.96
N GLY A 223 -17.88 11.71 -4.52
CA GLY A 223 -17.18 12.81 -5.19
C GLY A 223 -17.78 14.21 -4.99
N LEU A 224 -18.87 14.36 -4.22
CA LEU A 224 -19.41 15.69 -3.89
C LEU A 224 -18.55 16.36 -2.80
N PRO A 225 -18.35 17.70 -2.88
CA PRO A 225 -17.76 18.47 -1.79
C PRO A 225 -18.54 18.30 -0.49
N LYS A 226 -17.85 18.39 0.65
CA LYS A 226 -18.46 18.17 1.99
C LYS A 226 -19.73 18.99 2.21
N LYS A 227 -19.78 20.25 1.73
CA LYS A 227 -20.93 21.16 1.88
C LYS A 227 -22.17 20.72 1.10
N SER A 228 -22.01 19.87 0.09
CA SER A 228 -23.08 19.42 -0.81
C SER A 228 -23.57 18.00 -0.49
N ARG A 229 -22.98 17.35 0.52
CA ARG A 229 -23.43 16.05 1.03
C ARG A 229 -24.57 16.25 2.01
N ARG A 230 -25.67 15.53 1.86
CA ARG A 230 -26.71 15.49 2.88
C ARG A 230 -26.09 14.73 4.05
N MET A 231 -26.14 15.28 5.25
CA MET A 231 -25.61 14.59 6.42
C MET A 231 -26.46 13.33 6.66
N SER A 232 -26.05 12.18 6.11
CA SER A 232 -26.50 10.90 6.65
C SER A 232 -25.75 10.71 7.97
N ALA A 233 -26.43 11.03 9.06
CA ALA A 233 -26.05 10.64 10.41
C ALA A 233 -25.86 9.12 10.49
#